data_AF-A0A453MIW3-F1
#
_entry.id   AF-A0A453MIW3-F1
#
_cell.length_a   1.000
_cell.length_b   1.000
_cell.length_c   1.000
_cell.angle_alpha   90.00
_cell.angle_beta   90.00
_cell.angle_gamma   90.00
#
_symmetry.space_group_name_H-M   'P 1'
#
loop_
_entity.id
_entity.type
_entity.pdbx_description
1 polymer ?
#
loop_
_entity_poly.entity_id
_entity_poly.type
_entity_poly.pdbx_seq_one_letter_code
_entity_poly.pdbx_strand_id
1 'polypeptide(L)' 'HNLGFWWCDGLQSLPQGLHRLSSLKELRVFGCEEIRSMPNEGLPVSLRELQMNCRSAEVKEQIEKIKRANPDLYVY' A
#
# COMPACT_ATOMS: atom_id res chain seq x y z
N HIS A 1 13.41 2.00 -5.65
CA HIS A 1 12.44 2.83 -6.40
C HIS A 1 11.30 3.19 -5.49
N ASN A 2 10.70 4.35 -5.71
CA ASN A 2 9.63 4.88 -4.86
C ASN A 2 8.41 5.12 -5.75
N LEU A 3 7.22 4.73 -5.29
CA LEU A 3 5.95 4.90 -6.00
C LEU A 3 4.99 5.65 -5.09
N GLY A 4 4.31 6.65 -5.65
CA GLY A 4 3.39 7.49 -4.91
C GLY A 4 2.07 7.66 -5.65
N PHE A 5 0.97 7.54 -4.91
CA PHE A 5 -0.37 7.93 -5.33
C PHE A 5 -0.79 9.15 -4.50
N TRP A 6 -1.09 10.26 -5.17
CA TRP A 6 -1.38 11.55 -4.53
C TRP A 6 -2.69 12.09 -5.08
N TRP A 7 -3.65 12.39 -4.20
CA TRP A 7 -4.96 12.97 -4.56
C TRP A 7 -5.69 12.22 -5.69
N CYS A 8 -5.59 10.89 -5.67
CA CYS A 8 -6.25 10.05 -6.66
C CYS A 8 -7.63 9.65 -6.16
N ASP A 9 -8.60 10.56 -6.29
CA ASP A 9 -9.99 10.32 -5.84
C ASP A 9 -10.68 9.20 -6.65
N GLY A 10 -10.19 8.84 -7.83
CA GLY A 10 -10.67 7.68 -8.59
C GLY A 10 -10.05 6.34 -8.15
N LEU A 11 -9.04 6.36 -7.27
CA LEU A 11 -8.27 5.17 -6.92
C LEU A 11 -9.01 4.34 -5.85
N GLN A 12 -9.88 3.45 -6.31
CA GLN A 12 -10.64 2.56 -5.43
C GLN A 12 -9.79 1.43 -4.85
N SER A 13 -8.74 1.03 -5.57
CA SER A 13 -7.81 -0.02 -5.15
C SER A 13 -6.41 0.26 -5.70
N LEU A 14 -5.40 -0.27 -5.01
CA LEU A 14 -4.04 -0.25 -5.53
C LEU A 14 -3.89 -1.23 -6.72
N PRO A 15 -2.95 -0.97 -7.65
CA PRO A 15 -2.73 -1.85 -8.79
C PRO A 15 -2.35 -3.28 -8.35
N GLN A 16 -3.03 -4.30 -8.88
CA GLN A 16 -2.75 -5.70 -8.55
C GLN A 16 -1.32 -6.14 -8.91
N GLY A 17 -0.74 -5.52 -9.96
CA GLY A 17 0.62 -5.81 -10.42
C GLY A 17 1.76 -5.25 -9.56
N LEU A 18 1.47 -4.61 -8.41
CA LEU A 18 2.52 -4.04 -7.55
C LEU A 18 3.55 -5.08 -7.09
N HIS A 19 3.13 -6.32 -6.84
CA HIS A 19 4.02 -7.41 -6.44
C HIS A 19 5.16 -7.69 -7.45
N ARG A 20 4.97 -7.32 -8.73
CA ARG A 20 5.97 -7.50 -9.80
C ARG A 20 7.08 -6.45 -9.77
N LEU A 21 6.90 -5.37 -9.01
CA LEU A 21 7.87 -4.28 -8.91
C LEU A 21 8.99 -4.66 -7.93
N SER A 22 9.85 -5.59 -8.34
CA SER A 22 10.93 -6.18 -7.52
C SER A 22 12.01 -5.21 -7.03
N SER A 23 11.98 -3.98 -7.50
CA SER A 23 12.90 -2.91 -7.11
C SER A 23 12.23 -1.79 -6.30
N LEU A 24 10.92 -1.90 -6.03
CA LEU A 24 10.14 -0.93 -5.27
C LEU A 24 10.45 -1.07 -3.78
N LYS A 25 10.90 0.02 -3.17
CA LYS A 25 11.30 0.10 -1.75
C LYS A 25 10.31 0.89 -0.93
N GLU A 26 9.70 1.92 -1.51
CA GLU A 26 8.75 2.79 -0.83
C GLU A 26 7.46 2.91 -1.64
N LEU A 27 6.32 2.76 -0.96
CA LEU A 27 4.99 2.98 -1.50
C LEU A 27 4.28 4.01 -0.64
N ARG A 28 3.82 5.10 -1.25
CA ARG A 28 3.12 6.20 -0.57
C ARG A 28 1.74 6.41 -1.18
N VAL A 29 0.71 6.54 -0.34
CA VAL A 29 -0.68 6.77 -0.76
C VAL A 29 -1.28 7.86 0.12
N PHE A 30 -1.53 9.02 -0.46
CA PHE A 30 -2.00 10.18 0.28
C PHE A 30 -3.10 10.92 -0.46
N GLY A 31 -4.12 11.36 0.29
CA GLY A 31 -5.26 12.08 -0.26
C GLY A 31 -6.11 11.26 -1.24
N CYS A 32 -5.99 9.94 -1.25
CA CYS A 32 -6.80 9.06 -2.10
C CYS A 32 -8.00 8.56 -1.29
N GLU A 33 -9.08 9.32 -1.28
CA GLU A 33 -10.20 9.12 -0.32
C GLU A 33 -11.09 7.91 -0.65
N GLU A 34 -11.18 7.54 -1.93
CA GLU A 34 -12.02 6.43 -2.39
C GLU A 34 -11.36 5.05 -2.26
N ILE A 35 -10.13 4.98 -1.73
CA ILE A 35 -9.40 3.72 -1.60
C ILE A 35 -10.07 2.82 -0.55
N ARG A 36 -10.48 1.62 -1.00
CA ARG A 36 -11.22 0.65 -0.19
C ARG A 36 -10.58 -0.73 -0.16
N SER A 37 -9.52 -0.98 -0.94
CA SER A 37 -8.83 -2.28 -0.94
C SER A 37 -7.34 -2.23 -1.31
N MET A 38 -6.58 -3.16 -0.73
CA MET A 38 -5.18 -3.47 -1.06
C MET A 38 -5.08 -4.48 -2.22
N PRO A 39 -3.90 -4.66 -2.85
CA PRO A 39 -3.74 -5.70 -3.87
C PRO A 39 -3.83 -7.10 -3.24
N ASN A 40 -4.56 -8.00 -3.88
CA ASN A 40 -4.76 -9.38 -3.39
C ASN A 40 -3.50 -10.22 -3.56
N GLU A 41 -2.72 -9.94 -4.60
CA GLU A 41 -1.44 -10.61 -4.89
C GLU A 41 -0.30 -10.14 -3.98
N GLY A 42 -0.59 -9.23 -3.04
CA GLY A 42 0.34 -8.72 -2.06
C GLY A 42 1.19 -7.55 -2.55
N LEU A 43 2.10 -7.11 -1.69
CA LEU A 43 3.05 -6.04 -1.96
C LEU A 43 4.39 -6.62 -2.45
N PRO A 44 5.21 -5.84 -3.18
CA PRO A 44 6.51 -6.32 -3.62
C PRO A 44 7.43 -6.66 -2.44
N VAL A 45 8.15 -7.78 -2.55
CA VAL A 45 9.05 -8.31 -1.49
C VAL A 45 10.18 -7.33 -1.14
N SER A 46 10.57 -6.47 -2.08
CA SER A 46 11.57 -5.43 -1.87
C SER A 46 11.08 -4.23 -1.06
N LEU A 47 9.77 -4.15 -0.77
CA LEU A 47 9.20 -3.02 -0.05
C LEU A 47 9.77 -2.97 1.37
N ARG A 48 10.10 -1.76 1.81
CA ARG A 48 10.64 -1.44 3.13
C ARG A 48 9.78 -0.42 3.85
N GLU A 49 9.04 0.39 3.10
CA GLU A 49 8.20 1.42 3.65
C GLU A 49 6.86 1.50 2.92
N LEU A 50 5.77 1.49 3.70
CA LEU A 50 4.41 1.75 3.25
C LEU A 50 3.86 2.93 4.05
N GLN A 51 3.63 4.06 3.40
CA GLN A 51 2.91 5.18 4.00
C GLN A 51 1.53 5.27 3.36
N MET A 52 0.46 5.17 4.13
CA MET A 52 -0.88 5.27 3.59
C MET A 52 -1.85 5.89 4.58
N ASN A 53 -2.33 7.09 4.24
CA ASN A 53 -3.45 7.70 4.93
C ASN A 53 -4.74 7.39 4.17
N CYS A 54 -5.58 6.54 4.77
CA CYS A 54 -6.88 6.16 4.22
C CYS A 54 -7.97 6.20 5.31
N ARG A 55 -9.22 6.42 4.89
CA ARG A 55 -10.39 6.41 5.80
C ARG A 55 -11.01 5.02 5.97
N SER A 56 -10.77 4.09 5.04
CA SER A 56 -11.33 2.73 5.08
C SER A 56 -10.78 1.91 6.26
N ALA A 57 -11.69 1.35 7.06
CA ALA A 57 -11.34 0.46 8.16
C ALA A 57 -10.81 -0.88 7.64
N GLU A 58 -11.36 -1.36 6.52
CA GLU A 58 -10.97 -2.58 5.85
C GLU A 58 -9.51 -2.52 5.38
N VAL A 59 -9.11 -1.38 4.78
CA VAL A 59 -7.73 -1.15 4.35
C VAL A 59 -6.78 -1.10 5.55
N LYS A 60 -7.17 -0.42 6.64
CA LYS A 60 -6.36 -0.38 7.88
C LYS A 60 -6.13 -1.77 8.46
N GLU A 61 -7.16 -2.63 8.49
CA GLU A 61 -7.01 -4.01 8.95
C GLU A 61 -6.03 -4.81 8.08
N GLN A 62 -6.08 -4.62 6.75
CA GLN A 62 -5.16 -5.26 5.82
C GLN A 62 -3.71 -4.79 6.03
N ILE A 63 -3.48 -3.49 6.23
CA ILE A 63 -2.15 -2.96 6.55
C ILE A 63 -1.58 -3.60 7.82
N GLU A 64 -2.39 -3.74 8.88
CA GLU A 64 -1.94 -4.36 10.13
C GLU A 64 -1.59 -5.84 9.96
N LYS A 65 -2.34 -6.58 9.11
CA LYS A 65 -1.99 -7.96 8.75
C LYS A 65 -0.65 -8.02 8.01
N ILE A 66 -0.40 -7.09 7.08
CA ILE A 66 0.86 -7.01 6.34
C ILE A 66 2.03 -6.70 7.28
N LYS A 67 1.85 -5.76 8.21
CA LYS A 67 2.85 -5.41 9.23
C LYS A 67 3.21 -6.59 10.13
N ARG A 68 2.22 -7.40 10.50
CA ARG A 68 2.45 -8.64 11.28
C ARG A 68 3.18 -9.72 10.48
N ALA A 69 2.89 -9.82 9.18
CA ALA A 69 3.57 -10.78 8.29
C ALA A 69 5.01 -10.35 7.94
N ASN A 70 5.28 -9.04 7.92
CA ASN A 70 6.57 -8.46 7.55
C ASN A 70 7.02 -7.45 8.63
N PRO A 71 7.65 -7.90 9.73
CA PRO A 71 8.04 -7.03 10.84
C PRO A 71 9.09 -5.98 10.47
N ASP A 72 9.88 -6.21 9.41
CA ASP A 72 10.87 -5.26 8.89
C ASP A 72 10.24 -4.18 7.99
N LEU A 73 8.94 -4.29 7.67
CA LEU A 73 8.22 -3.28 6.90
C LEU A 73 7.84 -2.12 7.81
N TYR A 74 8.38 -0.94 7.51
CA TYR A 74 7.97 0.29 8.17
C TYR A 74 6.62 0.75 7.60
N VAL A 75 5.65 1.03 8.48
CA VAL A 75 4.28 1.40 8.09
C VAL A 75 3.87 2.68 8.82
N TYR A 76 3.37 3.67 8.06
CA TYR A 76 2.86 4.95 8.57
C TYR A 76 1.44 5.26 8.06
#